data_AF-A0A6V7LDY6-F1
#
_entry.id   AF-A0A6V7LDY6-F1
#
_cell.length_a   1.000
_cell.length_b   1.000
_cell.length_c   1.000
_cell.angle_alpha   90.00
_cell.angle_beta   90.00
_cell.angle_gamma   90.00
#
_symmetry.space_group_name_H-M   'P 1'
#
loop_
_entity.id
_entity.type
_entity.pdbx_description
1 polymer ?
#
loop_
_entity_poly.entity_id
_entity_poly.type
_entity_poly.pdbx_seq_one_letter_code
_entity_poly.pdbx_strand_id
1 'polypeptide(L)' 'KEAELFTVALFNAYSPPPGFCFDILCQDQPLIDDPESPDYNIDTK' A
#
# COMPACT_ATOMS: atom_id res chain seq x y z
N LYS A 1 -5.59 -7.61 40.12
CA LYS A 1 -4.97 -6.75 39.08
C LYS A 1 -5.27 -7.44 37.76
N GLU A 2 -6.12 -6.84 36.93
CA GLU A 2 -6.59 -7.48 35.70
C GLU A 2 -5.60 -7.22 34.57
N ALA A 3 -5.32 -8.24 33.77
CA ALA A 3 -4.39 -8.19 32.65
C ALA A 3 -5.21 -8.15 31.35
N GLU A 4 -5.87 -7.02 31.10
CA GLU A 4 -6.62 -6.80 29.87
C GLU A 4 -5.69 -6.22 28.81
N LEU A 5 -5.61 -6.89 27.66
CA LEU A 5 -4.83 -6.43 26.50
C LEU A 5 -5.78 -6.20 25.33
N PHE A 6 -5.80 -4.96 24.83
CA PHE A 6 -6.48 -4.67 23.58
C PHE A 6 -5.75 -5.37 22.42
N THR A 7 -6.49 -6.07 21.57
CA THR A 7 -5.94 -6.85 20.46
C THR A 7 -6.79 -6.67 19.21
N VAL A 8 -6.13 -6.71 18.05
CA VAL A 8 -6.78 -6.62 16.73
C VAL A 8 -6.11 -7.61 15.79
N ALA A 9 -6.92 -8.32 15.01
CA ALA A 9 -6.46 -9.12 13.88
C ALA A 9 -6.53 -8.27 12.60
N LEU A 10 -5.45 -8.27 11.82
CA LEU A 10 -5.38 -7.53 10.56
C LEU A 10 -6.10 -8.29 9.44
N PHE A 11 -6.84 -7.57 8.59
CA PHE A 11 -7.66 -8.16 7.54
C PHE A 11 -6.85 -8.82 6.41
N ASN A 12 -5.63 -8.33 6.16
CA ASN A 12 -4.72 -8.81 5.11
C ASN A 12 -3.39 -9.31 5.69
N ALA A 13 -3.45 -9.97 6.85
CA ALA A 13 -2.26 -10.35 7.61
C ALA A 13 -1.32 -9.14 7.76
N TYR A 14 -0.07 -9.25 7.31
CA TYR A 14 0.92 -8.16 7.30
C TYR A 14 1.24 -7.66 5.89
N SER A 15 0.40 -7.99 4.91
CA SER A 15 0.62 -7.63 3.51
C SER A 15 0.03 -6.25 3.18
N PRO A 16 0.65 -5.50 2.27
CA PRO A 16 0.12 -4.22 1.81
C PRO A 16 -1.23 -4.42 1.08
N PRO A 17 -2.08 -3.38 1.01
CA PRO A 17 -3.23 -3.39 0.13
C PRO A 17 -2.83 -3.67 -1.33
N PRO A 18 -3.67 -4.34 -2.13
CA PRO A 18 -3.40 -4.54 -3.56
C PRO A 18 -3.13 -3.20 -4.27
N GLY A 19 -2.03 -3.10 -5.03
CA GLY A 19 -1.65 -1.89 -5.76
C GLY A 19 -0.83 -0.88 -4.95
N PHE A 20 -0.55 -1.15 -3.67
CA PHE A 20 0.20 -0.27 -2.76
C PHE A 20 1.48 -0.94 -2.22
N CYS A 21 2.06 -1.88 -2.96
CA CYS A 21 3.37 -2.43 -2.62
C CYS A 21 4.50 -1.66 -3.32
N PHE A 22 5.31 -0.95 -2.53
CA PHE A 22 6.45 -0.14 -3.02
C PHE A 22 7.82 -0.77 -2.73
N ASP A 23 7.87 -2.08 -2.55
CA ASP A 23 9.11 -2.82 -2.35
C ASP A 23 9.70 -3.27 -3.70
N ILE A 24 11.02 -3.50 -3.75
CA ILE A 24 11.77 -3.90 -4.94
C ILE A 24 11.36 -5.28 -5.49
N LEU A 25 10.73 -6.11 -4.66
CA LEU A 25 10.24 -7.44 -5.05
C LEU A 25 8.83 -7.39 -5.66
N CYS A 26 8.15 -6.25 -5.59
CA CYS A 26 6.80 -6.06 -6.10
C CYS A 26 6.79 -5.58 -7.55
N GLN A 27 5.63 -5.74 -8.20
CA GLN A 27 5.41 -5.38 -9.60
C GLN A 27 4.29 -4.34 -9.76
N ASP A 28 3.90 -3.69 -8.66
CA ASP A 28 2.91 -2.62 -8.70
C ASP A 28 3.47 -1.42 -9.47
N GLN A 29 2.60 -0.71 -10.18
CA GLN A 29 3.00 0.49 -10.91
C GLN A 29 3.47 1.57 -9.92
N PRO A 30 4.61 2.23 -10.18
CA PRO A 30 5.06 3.33 -9.35
C PRO A 30 4.09 4.51 -9.46
N LEU A 31 4.14 5.41 -8.50
CA LEU A 31 3.47 6.71 -8.61
C LEU A 31 4.28 7.58 -9.58
N ILE A 32 3.66 8.01 -10.68
CA ILE A 32 4.26 8.84 -11.71
C ILE A 32 3.49 10.17 -11.70
N ASP A 33 4.09 11.17 -11.07
CA ASP A 33 3.49 12.47 -10.76
C ASP A 33 3.86 13.58 -11.74
N ASP A 34 4.79 13.33 -12.66
CA ASP A 34 5.13 14.24 -13.74
C ASP A 34 3.96 14.37 -14.74
N PRO A 35 3.31 15.54 -14.85
CA PRO A 35 2.16 15.74 -15.75
C PRO A 35 2.52 15.66 -17.24
N GLU A 36 3.80 15.81 -17.60
CA GLU A 36 4.26 15.67 -18.98
C GLU A 36 4.59 14.21 -19.35
N SER A 37 4.63 13.31 -18.36
CA SER A 37 4.88 11.89 -18.60
C SER A 37 3.68 11.23 -19.28
N PRO A 38 3.89 10.44 -20.36
CA PRO A 38 2.82 9.63 -20.95
C PRO A 38 2.28 8.57 -19.97
N ASP A 39 3.07 8.25 -18.93
CA ASP A 39 2.74 7.28 -17.89
C ASP A 39 2.19 7.94 -16.61
N TYR A 40 1.87 9.25 -16.65
CA TYR A 40 1.25 9.96 -15.52
C TYR A 40 0.02 9.20 -15.01
N ASN A 41 0.00 8.93 -13.70
CA ASN A 41 -1.02 8.05 -13.14
C ASN A 41 -1.68 8.53 -11.84
N ILE A 42 -1.31 9.70 -11.30
CA ILE A 42 -1.85 10.18 -10.01
C ILE A 42 -3.38 10.33 -10.02
N ASP A 43 -3.97 10.84 -11.10
CA ASP A 43 -5.43 11.01 -11.19
C ASP A 43 -6.22 9.71 -11.32
N THR A 44 -5.53 8.61 -11.63
CA THR A 44 -6.14 7.28 -11.85
C THR A 44 -5.86 6.29 -10.72
N LYS A 45 -5.01 6.68 -9.76
CA LYS A 45 -4.62 5.89 -8.59
C LYS A 45 -5.54 6.14 -7.39
#